data_AF-A0A950G3T5-F1
#
_entry.id   AF-A0A950G3T5-F1
#
_cell.length_a   1.000
_cell.length_b   1.000
_cell.length_c   1.000
_cell.angle_alpha   90.00
_cell.angle_beta   90.00
_cell.angle_gamma   90.00
#
_symmetry.space_group_name_H-M   'P 1'
#
loop_
_entity.id
_entity.type
_entity.pdbx_description
1 polymer ?
#
loop_
_entity_poly.entity_id
_entity_poly.type
_entity_poly.pdbx_seq_one_letter_code
_entity_poly.pdbx_strand_id
1 'polypeptide(L)'
;MTALDNISFRAEFYNDENGQRTGTKTRYVEMGLGWQHWFSPQVYIRPEVSVYQALDAPAFNANTNLPAGAPGSTPNKKVSTIAAMDLIWKF
;
A
#
# COMPACT_ATOMS: atom_id res chain seq x y z
N MET A 1 -21.00 -2.48 -26.75
CA MET A 1 -20.61 -1.57 -25.65
C MET A 1 -19.21 -1.96 -25.24
N THR A 2 -18.22 -1.09 -25.42
CA THR A 2 -16.83 -1.36 -25.00
C THR A 2 -16.72 -1.18 -23.49
N ALA A 3 -16.09 -2.12 -22.79
CA ALA A 3 -15.82 -1.99 -21.37
C ALA A 3 -14.92 -0.77 -21.13
N LEU A 4 -15.38 0.19 -20.31
CA LEU A 4 -14.65 1.39 -19.90
C LEU A 4 -13.94 1.19 -18.56
N ASP A 5 -13.92 -0.04 -18.07
CA ASP A 5 -13.37 -0.44 -16.79
C ASP A 5 -12.16 -1.35 -16.98
N ASN A 6 -11.09 -1.06 -16.25
CA ASN A 6 -9.94 -1.92 -16.11
C ASN A 6 -9.76 -2.26 -14.63
N ILE A 7 -9.74 -3.55 -14.30
CA ILE A 7 -9.50 -4.04 -12.95
C ILE A 7 -8.12 -4.67 -12.93
N SER A 8 -7.32 -4.29 -11.95
CA SER A 8 -5.99 -4.83 -11.73
C SER A 8 -5.86 -5.40 -10.34
N PHE A 9 -5.26 -6.58 -10.23
CA PHE A 9 -4.87 -7.17 -8.96
C PHE A 9 -3.35 -7.32 -8.93
N ARG A 10 -2.73 -6.94 -7.82
CA ARG A 10 -1.29 -6.99 -7.61
C ARG A 10 -1.02 -7.78 -6.33
N ALA A 11 -0.27 -8.87 -6.44
CA ALA A 11 0.23 -9.60 -5.29
C ALA A 11 1.76 -9.54 -5.31
N GLU A 12 2.36 -9.04 -4.24
CA GLU A 12 3.81 -8.98 -4.10
C GLU A 12 4.25 -9.72 -2.84
N PHE A 13 5.35 -10.45 -2.96
CA PHE A 13 6.08 -11.00 -1.83
C PHE A 13 7.47 -10.40 -1.82
N TYR A 14 7.87 -9.85 -0.68
CA TYR A 14 9.18 -9.23 -0.52
C TYR A 14 9.86 -9.72 0.74
N ASN A 15 11.05 -10.27 0.60
CA ASN A 15 11.87 -10.69 1.72
C ASN A 15 12.80 -9.54 2.12
N ASP A 16 12.44 -8.79 3.15
CA ASP A 16 13.23 -7.65 3.61
C ASP A 16 14.25 -8.09 4.67
N GLU A 17 15.37 -8.64 4.21
CA GLU A 17 16.45 -9.16 5.08
C GLU A 17 17.19 -8.04 5.83
N ASN A 18 17.17 -6.82 5.28
CA ASN A 18 17.88 -5.66 5.81
C ASN A 18 16.96 -4.64 6.49
N GLY A 19 15.64 -4.77 6.36
CA GLY A 19 14.67 -3.82 6.89
C GLY A 19 14.65 -2.50 6.12
N GLN A 20 14.92 -2.52 4.82
CA GLN A 20 15.03 -1.32 3.99
C GLN A 20 13.68 -0.61 3.76
N ARG A 21 12.55 -1.32 3.78
CA ARG A 21 11.23 -0.71 3.54
C ARG A 21 10.67 0.01 4.76
N THR A 22 10.83 -0.56 5.96
CA THR A 22 10.20 0.00 7.18
C THR A 22 11.12 0.05 8.40
N GLY A 23 12.41 -0.24 8.25
CA GLY A 23 13.35 -0.38 9.37
C GLY A 23 13.21 -1.69 10.15
N THR A 24 12.33 -2.60 9.73
CA THR A 24 12.08 -3.89 10.40
C THR A 24 12.42 -5.04 9.47
N LYS A 25 13.29 -5.96 9.91
CA LYS A 25 13.62 -7.17 9.17
C LYS A 25 12.46 -8.15 9.23
N THR A 26 11.69 -8.26 8.15
CA THR A 26 10.54 -9.15 8.06
C THR A 26 10.20 -9.41 6.60
N ARG A 27 9.56 -10.54 6.32
CA ARG A 27 8.92 -10.77 5.03
C ARG A 27 7.60 -10.00 4.97
N TYR A 28 7.29 -9.48 3.79
CA TYR A 28 6.05 -8.76 3.50
C TYR A 28 5.27 -9.46 2.40
N VAL A 29 3.96 -9.48 2.56
CA VAL A 29 2.99 -9.78 1.50
C VAL A 29 2.17 -8.52 1.28
N GLU A 30 2.02 -8.11 0.02
CA GLU A 30 1.17 -7.01 -0.39
C GLU A 30 0.10 -7.54 -1.33
N MET A 31 -1.14 -7.10 -1.12
CA MET A 31 -2.27 -7.35 -2.00
C MET A 31 -2.94 -6.03 -2.36
N GLY A 32 -2.79 -5.61 -3.61
CA GLY A 32 -3.38 -4.42 -4.19
C GLY A 32 -4.53 -4.73 -5.13
N LEU A 33 -5.61 -3.97 -5.03
CA LEU A 33 -6.73 -3.96 -5.95
C LEU A 33 -6.89 -2.56 -6.51
N GLY A 34 -6.76 -2.44 -7.82
CA GLY A 34 -6.97 -1.20 -8.57
C GLY A 34 -8.19 -1.32 -9.46
N TRP A 35 -8.95 -0.23 -9.54
CA TRP A 35 -10.01 -0.08 -10.52
C TRP A 35 -9.79 1.23 -11.26
N GLN A 36 -9.71 1.15 -12.57
CA GLN A 36 -9.61 2.28 -13.46
C GLN A 36 -10.91 2.40 -14.28
N HIS A 37 -11.58 3.54 -14.18
CA HIS A 37 -12.82 3.81 -14.90
C HIS A 37 -12.66 5.03 -15.81
N TRP A 38 -12.99 4.86 -17.09
CA TRP A 38 -13.00 5.92 -18.09
C TRP A 38 -14.40 6.51 -18.22
N PHE A 39 -14.55 7.81 -17.93
CA PHE A 39 -15.79 8.54 -18.22
C PHE A 39 -15.84 8.99 -19.68
N SER A 40 -14.67 9.29 -20.23
CA SER A 40 -14.44 9.65 -21.63
C SER A 40 -12.99 9.32 -22.00
N PRO A 41 -12.59 9.32 -23.29
CA PRO A 41 -11.19 9.16 -23.68
C PRO A 41 -10.23 10.16 -23.02
N GLN A 42 -10.76 11.29 -22.54
CA GLN A 42 -10.04 12.38 -21.92
C GLN A 42 -9.99 12.30 -20.40
N VAL A 43 -11.02 11.75 -19.73
CA VAL A 43 -11.13 11.78 -18.27
C VAL A 43 -11.34 10.38 -17.71
N TYR A 44 -10.50 10.01 -16.75
CA TYR A 44 -10.60 8.75 -16.03
C TYR A 44 -10.13 8.86 -14.58
N ILE A 45 -10.59 7.95 -13.73
CA ILE A 45 -10.15 7.81 -12.33
C ILE A 45 -9.48 6.46 -12.12
N ARG A 46 -8.64 6.38 -11.09
CA ARG A 46 -8.00 5.15 -10.64
C ARG A 46 -7.96 5.03 -9.11
N PRO A 47 -9.05 4.65 -8.44
CA PRO A 47 -8.97 4.17 -7.07
C PRO A 47 -8.13 2.88 -6.96
N GLU A 48 -7.27 2.82 -5.94
CA GLU A 48 -6.52 1.65 -5.53
C GLU A 48 -6.60 1.47 -4.02
N VAL A 49 -6.68 0.22 -3.57
CA VAL A 49 -6.49 -0.18 -2.17
C VAL A 49 -5.45 -1.29 -2.10
N SER A 50 -4.48 -1.14 -1.21
CA SER A 50 -3.38 -2.08 -1.02
C SER A 50 -3.25 -2.44 0.46
N VAL A 51 -3.23 -3.74 0.75
CA VAL A 51 -3.05 -4.30 2.09
C VAL A 51 -1.65 -4.88 2.20
N TYR A 52 -0.88 -4.39 3.15
CA TYR A 52 0.46 -4.85 3.49
C TYR A 52 0.40 -5.68 4.76
N GLN A 53 0.99 -6.87 4.73
CA GLN A 53 1.11 -7.76 5.87
C GLN A 53 2.58 -8.13 6.09
N ALA A 54 3.11 -7.79 7.27
CA ALA A 54 4.37 -8.29 7.77
C ALA A 54 4.17 -9.67 8.41
N LEU A 55 4.97 -10.65 7.99
CA LEU A 55 4.81 -12.04 8.41
C LEU A 55 5.51 -12.31 9.75
N ASP A 56 6.74 -11.84 9.90
CA ASP A 56 7.60 -12.24 11.02
C ASP A 56 7.46 -11.30 12.22
N ALA A 57 7.63 -10.00 12.02
CA ALA A 57 7.61 -8.99 13.07
C ALA A 57 6.63 -7.85 12.79
N PRO A 58 6.08 -7.17 13.82
CA PRO A 58 5.35 -5.92 13.62
C PRO A 58 6.24 -4.88 12.94
N ALA A 59 5.74 -4.27 11.88
CA ALA A 59 6.48 -3.33 11.04
C ALA A 59 5.75 -1.98 10.87
N PHE A 60 4.51 -1.89 11.37
CA PHE A 60 3.64 -0.73 11.19
C PHE A 60 3.21 -0.10 12.52
N ASN A 61 2.64 1.10 12.42
CA ASN A 61 2.09 1.88 13.54
C ASN A 61 3.14 2.32 14.58
N ALA A 62 4.34 2.68 14.10
CA ALA A 62 5.36 3.34 14.90
C ALA A 62 5.27 4.87 14.73
N ASN A 63 5.46 5.62 15.81
CA ASN A 63 5.60 7.07 15.75
C ASN A 63 7.07 7.46 15.71
N THR A 64 7.56 7.82 14.51
CA THR A 64 8.95 8.22 14.27
C THR A 64 9.31 9.58 14.84
N ASN A 65 8.34 10.36 15.32
CA ASN A 65 8.58 11.64 15.97
C ASN A 65 8.86 11.50 17.48
N LEU A 66 8.71 10.31 18.05
CA LEU A 66 8.99 10.05 19.47
C LEU A 66 10.46 9.64 19.67
N PRO A 67 11.06 9.97 20.82
CA PRO A 67 12.39 9.47 21.16
C PRO A 67 12.39 7.94 21.25
N ALA A 68 13.50 7.32 20.86
CA ALA A 68 13.67 5.88 20.91
C ALA A 68 13.42 5.35 22.33
N GLY A 69 12.53 4.36 22.46
CA GLY A 69 12.15 3.75 23.75
C GLY A 69 10.94 4.38 24.43
N ALA A 70 10.41 5.51 23.93
CA ALA A 70 9.13 6.03 24.40
C ALA A 70 7.97 5.11 23.99
N PRO A 71 6.90 5.00 24.80
CA PRO A 71 5.70 4.25 24.42
C PRO A 71 5.15 4.70 23.06
N GLY A 72 5.02 3.77 22.11
CA GLY A 72 4.56 4.05 20.74
C GLY A 72 5.65 4.43 19.73
N SER A 73 6.93 4.49 20.14
CA SER A 73 8.07 4.69 19.22
C SER A 73 8.42 3.43 18.40
N THR A 74 7.97 2.25 18.84
CA THR A 74 8.22 0.96 18.18
C THR A 74 7.00 0.48 17.40
N PRO A 75 7.20 -0.21 16.25
CA PRO A 75 6.11 -0.83 15.53
C PRO A 75 5.37 -1.85 16.39
N ASN A 76 4.04 -1.84 16.34
CA ASN A 76 3.20 -2.76 17.10
C ASN A 76 2.07 -3.40 16.27
N LYS A 77 1.97 -3.09 14.97
CA LYS A 77 1.04 -3.72 14.04
C LYS A 77 1.76 -4.48 12.94
N LYS A 78 1.17 -5.60 12.53
CA LYS A 78 1.62 -6.42 11.39
C LYS A 78 0.90 -6.13 10.08
N VAL A 79 -0.22 -5.39 10.10
CA VAL A 79 -1.01 -5.08 8.90
C VAL A 79 -1.17 -3.58 8.74
N SER A 80 -1.06 -3.09 7.50
CA SER A 80 -1.35 -1.71 7.10
C SER A 80 -2.17 -1.71 5.83
N THR A 81 -3.21 -0.87 5.78
CA THR A 81 -4.05 -0.68 4.58
C THR A 81 -3.82 0.72 4.06
N ILE A 82 -3.50 0.82 2.77
CA ILE A 82 -3.31 2.08 2.05
C ILE A 82 -4.39 2.18 0.99
N ALA A 83 -5.08 3.30 0.94
CA ALA A 83 -6.01 3.62 -0.13
C ALA A 83 -5.52 4.89 -0.83
N ALA A 84 -5.56 4.89 -2.15
CA ALA A 84 -5.15 6.00 -2.99
C ALA A 84 -6.11 6.15 -4.16
N MET A 85 -6.16 7.34 -4.74
CA MET A 85 -6.93 7.60 -5.95
C MET A 85 -6.29 8.75 -6.71
N ASP A 86 -6.30 8.65 -8.03
CA ASP A 86 -6.04 9.77 -8.92
C ASP A 86 -7.20 10.03 -9.89
N LEU A 87 -7.35 11.30 -10.27
CA LEU A 87 -8.16 11.77 -11.38
C LEU A 87 -7.21 12.24 -12.48
N ILE A 88 -7.40 11.74 -13.68
CA ILE A 88 -6.56 12.07 -14.81
C ILE A 88 -7.41 12.72 -15.90
N TRP A 89 -6.98 13.90 -16.30
CA TRP A 89 -7.55 14.69 -17.39
C TRP A 89 -6.50 14.85 -18.50
N LYS A 90 -6.87 14.49 -19.73
CA LYS A 90 -6.05 14.66 -20.93
C LYS A 90 -6.55 15.86 -21.71
N PHE A 91 -5.65 16.79 -22.03
CA PHE A 91 -5.89 17.97 -22.85
C PHE A 91 -5.35 17.77 -24.27
#